data_AF-A0A6G8I8H6-F1
#
_entry.id   AF-A0A6G8I8H6-F1
#
_cell.length_a   1.000
_cell.length_b   1.000
_cell.length_c   1.000
_cell.angle_alpha   90.00
_cell.angle_beta   90.00
_cell.angle_gamma   90.00
#
_symmetry.space_group_name_H-M   'P 1'
#
loop_
_entity.id
_entity.type
_entity.pdbx_description
1 polymer ?
#
loop_
_entity_poly.entity_id
_entity_poly.type
_entity_poly.pdbx_seq_one_letter_code
_entity_poly.pdbx_strand_id
1 'polypeptide(L)'
;MSTTTKYARAGRATAAVFALGLGLGMNAWADNHGPDKTYNFGEPATAEDLKPFFSPLPDGRGLPKGSGTVMQGEKVYQQQCLACHGVNLEGGIGDRLAGGRGTLVNNNPEKAPVKTVESYWPYATTLFDYVKRAMPFDRPGSMTDDEVYAVSAYILWKGNIIEKDATLNQDNLAKIEMPNRNGFKPANR
;
A
#
# COMPACT_ATOMS: atom_id res chain seq x y z
N MET A 1 -60.53 20.27 26.93
CA MET A 1 -59.42 21.15 26.50
C MET A 1 -58.81 20.54 25.25
N SER A 2 -59.47 20.66 24.09
CA SER A 2 -59.29 21.72 23.05
C SER A 2 -57.84 21.77 22.53
N THR A 3 -57.52 20.98 21.50
CA THR A 3 -57.46 21.32 20.05
C THR A 3 -56.14 21.96 19.60
N THR A 4 -55.43 21.21 18.74
CA THR A 4 -54.49 21.62 17.70
C THR A 4 -54.86 22.90 16.95
N THR A 5 -53.87 23.75 16.64
CA THR A 5 -53.93 24.63 15.46
C THR A 5 -52.54 24.84 14.84
N LYS A 6 -52.39 24.34 13.61
CA LYS A 6 -51.40 24.77 12.61
C LYS A 6 -51.78 26.16 12.11
N TYR A 7 -50.85 27.09 11.98
CA TYR A 7 -51.04 28.28 11.17
C TYR A 7 -50.18 28.23 9.91
N ALA A 8 -50.87 28.24 8.78
CA ALA A 8 -50.33 28.48 7.46
C ALA A 8 -50.80 29.85 6.96
N ARG A 9 -49.97 30.41 6.06
CA ARG A 9 -50.22 31.50 5.09
C ARG A 9 -50.34 32.93 5.63
N ALA A 10 -49.53 33.81 5.05
CA ALA A 10 -50.02 34.83 4.10
C ALA A 10 -48.83 35.50 3.39
N GLY A 11 -48.84 35.51 2.06
CA GLY A 11 -47.99 36.38 1.27
C GLY A 11 -48.50 37.81 1.27
N ARG A 12 -47.60 38.78 1.08
CA ARG A 12 -47.91 40.12 0.58
C ARG A 12 -46.79 40.62 -0.31
N ALA A 13 -47.22 41.21 -1.42
CA ALA A 13 -46.41 41.73 -2.51
C ALA A 13 -45.82 43.11 -2.21
N THR A 14 -44.65 43.35 -2.80
CA THR A 14 -44.12 44.60 -3.40
C THR A 14 -44.31 45.95 -2.69
N ALA A 15 -43.19 46.60 -2.38
CA ALA A 15 -43.01 48.04 -2.59
C ALA A 15 -41.53 48.34 -2.89
N ALA A 16 -41.26 48.88 -4.08
CA ALA A 16 -39.97 49.40 -4.47
C ALA A 16 -39.77 50.80 -3.88
N VAL A 17 -38.61 51.05 -3.27
CA VAL A 17 -38.14 52.40 -2.95
C VAL A 17 -36.76 52.57 -3.59
N PHE A 18 -36.71 53.43 -4.60
CA PHE A 18 -35.48 53.96 -5.18
C PHE A 18 -34.88 54.97 -4.20
N ALA A 19 -33.71 54.68 -3.65
CA ALA A 19 -32.84 55.68 -3.04
C ALA A 19 -31.59 55.82 -3.91
N LEU A 20 -31.49 56.95 -4.62
CA LEU A 20 -30.26 57.38 -5.28
C LEU A 20 -29.21 57.73 -4.22
N GLY A 21 -28.26 56.83 -4.01
CA GLY A 21 -27.01 57.10 -3.32
C GLY A 21 -25.87 57.16 -4.33
N LEU A 22 -25.35 58.35 -4.58
CA LEU A 22 -24.05 58.58 -5.25
C LEU A 22 -22.94 58.05 -4.33
N GLY A 23 -22.74 56.74 -4.34
CA GLY A 23 -21.53 56.10 -3.84
C GLY A 23 -20.55 55.97 -4.99
N LEU A 24 -19.39 56.60 -4.88
CA LEU A 24 -18.20 56.24 -5.65
C LEU A 24 -17.85 54.78 -5.30
N GLY A 25 -18.50 53.84 -6.00
CA GLY A 25 -18.16 52.44 -5.94
C GLY A 25 -16.79 52.29 -6.57
N MET A 26 -15.76 52.17 -5.73
CA MET A 26 -14.53 51.50 -6.12
C MET A 26 -14.98 50.17 -6.70
N ASN A 27 -14.83 49.98 -8.01
CA ASN A 27 -14.88 48.65 -8.60
C ASN A 27 -13.68 47.90 -8.02
N ALA A 28 -13.86 47.35 -6.82
CA ALA A 28 -13.14 46.16 -6.44
C ALA A 28 -13.49 45.16 -7.54
N TRP A 29 -12.56 44.98 -8.47
CA TRP A 29 -12.43 43.70 -9.15
C TRP A 29 -12.16 42.71 -8.02
N ALA A 30 -13.24 42.21 -7.42
CA ALA A 30 -13.19 41.05 -6.57
C ALA A 30 -12.73 39.94 -7.51
N ASP A 31 -11.42 39.73 -7.51
CA ASP A 31 -10.80 38.63 -8.18
C ASP A 31 -11.39 37.39 -7.49
N ASN A 32 -12.39 36.77 -8.12
CA ASN A 32 -13.03 35.54 -7.66
C ASN A 32 -12.02 34.39 -7.82
N HIS A 33 -10.94 34.44 -7.06
CA HIS A 33 -10.04 33.33 -6.80
C HIS A 33 -10.63 32.48 -5.67
N GLY A 34 -11.82 31.96 -5.93
CA GLY A 34 -12.37 30.87 -5.11
C GLY A 34 -11.47 29.63 -5.17
N PRO A 35 -11.56 28.71 -4.19
CA PRO A 35 -10.67 27.56 -4.05
C PRO A 35 -10.73 26.52 -5.20
N ASP A 36 -11.61 26.68 -6.18
CA ASP A 36 -11.76 25.77 -7.34
C ASP A 36 -11.45 26.48 -8.67
N LYS A 37 -10.19 26.83 -8.91
CA LYS A 37 -9.71 27.05 -10.28
C LYS A 37 -9.21 25.71 -10.83
N THR A 38 -10.11 24.91 -11.39
CA THR A 38 -9.73 23.70 -12.13
C THR A 38 -9.27 24.09 -13.55
N TYR A 39 -8.18 23.49 -14.01
CA TYR A 39 -7.67 23.71 -15.38
C TYR A 39 -8.43 22.89 -16.45
N ASN A 40 -9.42 22.08 -16.04
CA ASN A 40 -10.25 21.23 -16.89
C ASN A 40 -9.45 20.27 -17.80
N PHE A 41 -8.31 19.78 -17.33
CA PHE A 41 -7.56 18.69 -17.96
C PHE A 41 -7.80 17.35 -17.25
N GLY A 42 -7.82 16.27 -18.03
CA GLY A 42 -8.04 14.91 -17.54
C GLY A 42 -9.50 14.54 -17.31
N GLU A 43 -9.75 13.28 -16.98
CA GLU A 43 -11.06 12.75 -16.61
C GLU A 43 -10.94 11.90 -15.33
N PRO A 44 -12.01 11.78 -14.52
CA PRO A 44 -11.98 10.93 -13.34
C PRO A 44 -11.70 9.47 -13.71
N ALA A 45 -10.73 8.85 -13.04
CA ALA A 45 -10.41 7.43 -13.24
C ALA A 45 -11.64 6.56 -12.93
N THR A 46 -11.97 5.66 -13.85
CA THR A 46 -13.01 4.67 -13.65
C THR A 46 -12.53 3.55 -12.71
N ALA A 47 -13.46 2.75 -12.20
CA ALA A 47 -13.10 1.55 -11.44
C ALA A 47 -12.26 0.57 -12.29
N GLU A 48 -12.46 0.55 -13.61
CA GLU A 48 -11.67 -0.28 -14.53
C GLU A 48 -10.23 0.21 -14.63
N ASP A 49 -10.03 1.53 -14.76
CA ASP A 49 -8.70 2.14 -14.84
C ASP A 49 -7.87 1.84 -13.59
N LEU A 50 -8.53 1.69 -12.44
CA LEU A 50 -7.89 1.42 -11.16
C LEU A 50 -7.58 -0.06 -10.92
N LYS A 51 -8.20 -1.01 -11.64
CA LYS A 51 -7.98 -2.46 -11.41
C LYS A 51 -6.52 -2.92 -11.47
N PRO A 52 -5.67 -2.42 -12.39
CA PRO A 52 -4.27 -2.82 -12.44
C PRO A 52 -3.44 -2.28 -11.27
N PHE A 53 -3.93 -1.24 -10.58
CA PHE A 53 -3.23 -0.58 -9.50
C PHE A 53 -3.61 -1.19 -8.16
N PHE A 54 -2.67 -1.93 -7.57
CA PHE A 54 -2.78 -2.43 -6.20
C PHE A 54 -1.70 -1.77 -5.33
N SER A 55 -1.97 -1.62 -4.03
CA SER A 55 -1.01 -1.09 -3.06
C SER A 55 -1.23 -1.77 -1.70
N PRO A 56 -0.56 -2.91 -1.45
CA PRO A 56 -0.60 -3.57 -0.16
C PRO A 56 0.16 -2.71 0.86
N LEU A 57 -0.58 -2.15 1.81
CA LEU A 57 -0.02 -1.30 2.86
C LEU A 57 0.53 -2.16 4.02
N PRO A 58 1.39 -1.59 4.89
CA PRO A 58 1.90 -2.28 6.07
C PRO A 58 0.83 -2.88 7.00
N ASP A 59 -0.37 -2.29 7.02
CA ASP A 59 -1.52 -2.75 7.81
C ASP A 59 -2.41 -3.78 7.10
N GLY A 60 -2.05 -4.19 5.87
CA GLY A 60 -2.78 -5.18 5.08
C GLY A 60 -3.87 -4.63 4.17
N ARG A 61 -4.20 -3.33 4.24
CA ARG A 61 -5.11 -2.72 3.26
C ARG A 61 -4.55 -2.89 1.85
N GLY A 62 -5.41 -3.23 0.89
CA GLY A 62 -5.02 -3.45 -0.51
C GLY A 62 -4.43 -4.84 -0.79
N LEU A 63 -4.36 -5.74 0.19
CA LEU A 63 -4.07 -7.14 -0.06
C LEU A 63 -5.23 -7.80 -0.84
N PRO A 64 -4.94 -8.49 -1.95
CA PRO A 64 -5.96 -9.20 -2.72
C PRO A 64 -6.38 -10.47 -1.98
N LYS A 65 -7.59 -10.95 -2.25
CA LYS A 65 -8.06 -12.25 -1.74
C LYS A 65 -7.19 -13.37 -2.31
N GLY A 66 -6.79 -14.29 -1.45
CA GLY A 66 -6.03 -15.46 -1.85
C GLY A 66 -5.44 -16.17 -0.64
N SER A 67 -4.81 -17.32 -0.87
CA SER A 67 -4.10 -18.05 0.18
C SER A 67 -3.00 -18.94 -0.37
N GLY A 68 -1.98 -19.17 0.43
CA GLY A 68 -0.88 -20.06 0.07
C GLY A 68 -0.17 -20.64 1.28
N THR A 69 0.10 -21.94 1.22
CA THR A 69 0.90 -22.67 2.21
C THR A 69 2.40 -22.58 1.88
N VAL A 70 3.25 -22.79 2.88
CA VAL A 70 4.72 -22.92 2.70
C VAL A 70 5.06 -24.00 1.67
N MET A 71 4.38 -25.15 1.70
CA MET A 71 4.63 -26.27 0.78
C MET A 71 4.23 -25.96 -0.67
N GLN A 72 3.16 -25.19 -0.90
CA GLN A 72 2.85 -24.66 -2.23
C GLN A 72 3.93 -23.66 -2.65
N GLY A 73 4.39 -22.82 -1.71
CA GLY A 73 5.41 -21.82 -1.95
C GLY A 73 6.75 -22.40 -2.38
N GLU A 74 7.15 -23.51 -1.79
CA GLU A 74 8.37 -24.23 -2.19
C GLU A 74 8.30 -24.64 -3.67
N LYS A 75 7.16 -25.14 -4.14
CA LYS A 75 6.97 -25.52 -5.55
C LYS A 75 7.05 -24.30 -6.46
N VAL A 76 6.39 -23.21 -6.10
CA VAL A 76 6.46 -21.94 -6.86
C VAL A 76 7.90 -21.44 -6.91
N TYR A 77 8.61 -21.46 -5.78
CA TYR A 77 10.00 -21.03 -5.69
C TYR A 77 10.92 -21.85 -6.59
N GLN A 78 10.80 -23.18 -6.56
CA GLN A 78 11.61 -24.08 -7.41
C GLN A 78 11.39 -23.81 -8.90
N GLN A 79 10.16 -23.46 -9.29
CA GLN A 79 9.80 -23.22 -10.69
C GLN A 79 10.14 -21.81 -11.18
N GLN A 80 10.04 -20.80 -10.31
CA GLN A 80 10.02 -19.39 -10.73
C GLN A 80 11.14 -18.53 -10.13
N CYS A 81 11.84 -19.00 -9.09
CA CYS A 81 12.79 -18.18 -8.33
C CYS A 81 14.20 -18.79 -8.23
N LEU A 82 14.28 -20.12 -8.14
CA LEU A 82 15.50 -20.87 -7.82
C LEU A 82 16.67 -20.55 -8.76
N ALA A 83 16.42 -20.40 -10.06
CA ALA A 83 17.46 -20.16 -11.06
C ALA A 83 18.29 -18.90 -10.79
N CYS A 84 17.70 -17.89 -10.12
CA CYS A 84 18.39 -16.65 -9.80
C CYS A 84 18.80 -16.57 -8.31
N HIS A 85 17.95 -17.07 -7.41
CA HIS A 85 18.10 -16.85 -5.97
C HIS A 85 18.73 -18.02 -5.19
N GLY A 86 19.03 -19.13 -5.85
CA GLY A 86 19.69 -20.29 -5.25
C GLY A 86 18.72 -21.26 -4.56
N VAL A 87 19.18 -22.47 -4.25
CA VAL A 87 18.32 -23.52 -3.64
C VAL A 87 17.99 -23.23 -2.18
N ASN A 88 18.88 -22.51 -1.49
CA ASN A 88 18.79 -22.12 -0.09
C ASN A 88 18.50 -20.63 0.11
N LEU A 89 18.06 -19.90 -0.94
CA LEU A 89 17.85 -18.45 -0.93
C LEU A 89 19.15 -17.65 -0.70
N GLU A 90 20.30 -18.28 -0.97
CA GLU A 90 21.63 -17.77 -0.72
C GLU A 90 22.06 -16.66 -1.70
N GLY A 91 21.30 -16.49 -2.78
CA GLY A 91 21.55 -15.57 -3.88
C GLY A 91 22.34 -16.22 -5.02
N GLY A 92 22.59 -15.45 -6.06
CA GLY A 92 23.30 -15.88 -7.26
C GLY A 92 23.29 -14.75 -8.29
N ILE A 93 22.55 -14.95 -9.38
CA ILE A 93 22.23 -13.88 -10.33
C ILE A 93 21.32 -12.84 -9.65
N GLY A 94 20.35 -13.32 -8.86
CA GLY A 94 19.49 -12.50 -8.03
C GLY A 94 20.04 -12.34 -6.62
N ASP A 95 19.50 -11.36 -5.90
CA ASP A 95 19.89 -11.08 -4.52
C ASP A 95 19.63 -12.27 -3.58
N ARG A 96 20.40 -12.33 -2.50
CA ARG A 96 20.14 -13.23 -1.37
C ARG A 96 18.81 -12.87 -0.70
N LEU A 97 17.95 -13.86 -0.48
CA LEU A 97 16.61 -13.64 0.10
C LEU A 97 16.50 -14.02 1.58
N ALA A 98 17.38 -14.90 2.09
CA ALA A 98 17.41 -15.31 3.50
C ALA A 98 18.83 -15.30 4.08
N GLY A 99 18.93 -15.31 5.40
CA GLY A 99 20.15 -15.17 6.18
C GLY A 99 20.47 -13.72 6.55
N GLY A 100 21.56 -13.52 7.30
CA GLY A 100 22.06 -12.19 7.64
C GLY A 100 21.49 -11.57 8.93
N ARG A 101 20.65 -12.29 9.68
CA ARG A 101 20.18 -11.85 11.00
C ARG A 101 21.38 -11.54 11.91
N GLY A 102 21.34 -10.39 12.57
CA GLY A 102 22.44 -9.91 13.44
C GLY A 102 23.65 -9.32 12.71
N THR A 103 23.66 -9.24 11.38
CA THR A 103 24.81 -8.69 10.63
C THR A 103 24.71 -7.19 10.34
N LEU A 104 23.52 -6.58 10.57
CA LEU A 104 23.24 -5.18 10.24
C LEU A 104 24.15 -4.18 10.96
N VAL A 105 24.46 -4.48 12.22
CA VAL A 105 25.36 -3.69 13.06
C VAL A 105 26.55 -4.56 13.39
N ASN A 106 27.74 -4.13 13.00
CA ASN A 106 28.97 -4.79 13.38
C ASN A 106 30.12 -3.77 13.46
N ASN A 107 31.12 -4.08 14.28
CA ASN A 107 32.26 -3.18 14.55
C ASN A 107 33.43 -3.38 13.56
N ASN A 108 33.27 -4.24 12.54
CA ASN A 108 34.32 -4.50 11.56
C ASN A 108 33.94 -3.83 10.22
N PRO A 109 34.61 -2.74 9.82
CA PRO A 109 34.26 -2.01 8.60
C PRO A 109 34.42 -2.85 7.31
N GLU A 110 35.18 -3.95 7.34
CA GLU A 110 35.33 -4.87 6.21
C GLU A 110 34.14 -5.82 6.05
N LYS A 111 33.29 -5.96 7.08
CA LYS A 111 32.12 -6.84 7.05
C LYS A 111 30.87 -6.05 6.66
N ALA A 112 30.54 -6.08 5.38
CA ALA A 112 29.29 -5.51 4.89
C ALA A 112 28.06 -6.18 5.53
N PRO A 113 27.00 -5.42 5.88
CA PRO A 113 25.77 -6.00 6.42
C PRO A 113 25.06 -6.83 5.35
N VAL A 114 24.56 -8.00 5.74
CA VAL A 114 23.79 -8.87 4.86
C VAL A 114 22.31 -8.52 5.03
N LYS A 115 21.79 -7.72 4.10
CA LYS A 115 20.40 -7.27 4.09
C LYS A 115 19.54 -8.19 3.23
N THR A 116 18.61 -8.89 3.87
CA THR A 116 17.68 -9.83 3.25
C THR A 116 16.26 -9.54 3.73
N VAL A 117 15.29 -10.33 3.26
CA VAL A 117 13.91 -10.26 3.74
C VAL A 117 13.86 -10.41 5.26
N GLU A 118 14.54 -11.43 5.80
CA GLU A 118 14.47 -11.70 7.24
C GLU A 118 15.34 -10.78 8.11
N SER A 119 16.45 -10.26 7.57
CA SER A 119 17.39 -9.48 8.38
C SER A 119 17.07 -8.00 8.40
N TYR A 120 16.44 -7.48 7.35
CA TYR A 120 16.33 -6.03 7.14
C TYR A 120 14.89 -5.54 6.94
N TRP A 121 14.01 -6.30 6.28
CA TRP A 121 12.70 -5.76 5.89
C TRP A 121 11.75 -5.66 7.10
N PRO A 122 11.00 -4.55 7.26
CA PRO A 122 10.15 -4.34 8.44
C PRO A 122 8.73 -4.93 8.30
N TYR A 123 8.26 -5.20 7.09
CA TYR A 123 6.88 -5.66 6.83
C TYR A 123 6.84 -6.81 5.82
N ALA A 124 6.09 -7.87 6.15
CA ALA A 124 5.84 -8.98 5.23
C ALA A 124 4.99 -8.57 4.02
N THR A 125 4.16 -7.53 4.15
CA THR A 125 3.37 -7.00 3.02
C THR A 125 4.24 -6.37 1.94
N THR A 126 5.41 -5.83 2.29
CA THR A 126 6.39 -5.33 1.30
C THR A 126 6.96 -6.47 0.47
N LEU A 127 7.21 -7.64 1.07
CA LEU A 127 7.62 -8.84 0.33
C LEU A 127 6.54 -9.22 -0.69
N PHE A 128 5.29 -9.34 -0.24
CA PHE A 128 4.17 -9.68 -1.12
C PHE A 128 4.00 -8.68 -2.28
N ASP A 129 3.99 -7.37 -1.99
CA ASP A 129 3.86 -6.33 -3.01
C ASP A 129 4.99 -6.41 -4.04
N TYR A 130 6.24 -6.52 -3.58
CA TYR A 130 7.40 -6.59 -4.46
C TYR A 130 7.35 -7.84 -5.34
N VAL A 131 7.04 -9.00 -4.76
CA VAL A 131 6.93 -10.26 -5.52
C VAL A 131 5.81 -10.16 -6.56
N LYS A 132 4.61 -9.69 -6.18
CA LYS A 132 3.49 -9.55 -7.12
C LYS A 132 3.81 -8.57 -8.25
N ARG A 133 4.45 -7.45 -7.94
CA ARG A 133 4.67 -6.34 -8.88
C ARG A 133 5.85 -6.55 -9.80
N ALA A 134 6.93 -7.12 -9.28
CA ALA A 134 8.24 -7.10 -9.93
C ALA A 134 8.81 -8.49 -10.25
N MET A 135 8.21 -9.57 -9.72
CA MET A 135 8.70 -10.93 -9.91
C MET A 135 7.73 -11.81 -10.71
N PRO A 136 8.23 -12.88 -11.35
CA PRO A 136 9.65 -13.11 -11.69
C PRO A 136 10.22 -11.98 -12.56
N PHE A 137 11.53 -11.73 -12.46
CA PHE A 137 12.15 -10.53 -13.07
C PHE A 137 11.95 -10.43 -14.59
N ASP A 138 11.92 -11.57 -15.29
CA ASP A 138 11.71 -11.68 -16.74
C ASP A 138 10.22 -11.60 -17.14
N ARG A 139 9.31 -11.81 -16.19
CA ARG A 139 7.85 -11.77 -16.41
C ARG A 139 7.08 -11.22 -15.20
N PRO A 140 7.28 -9.95 -14.82
CA PRO A 140 6.61 -9.35 -13.67
C PRO A 140 5.09 -9.44 -13.77
N GLY A 141 4.42 -9.74 -12.65
CA GLY A 141 2.96 -9.82 -12.58
C GLY A 141 2.35 -11.08 -13.22
N SER A 142 3.17 -12.06 -13.59
CA SER A 142 2.69 -13.33 -14.17
C SER A 142 2.15 -14.34 -13.15
N MET A 143 2.45 -14.15 -11.86
CA MET A 143 1.95 -15.02 -10.78
C MET A 143 0.55 -14.60 -10.32
N THR A 144 -0.26 -15.59 -9.97
CA THR A 144 -1.54 -15.40 -9.29
C THR A 144 -1.36 -14.97 -7.83
N ASP A 145 -2.40 -14.40 -7.23
CA ASP A 145 -2.36 -13.98 -5.82
C ASP A 145 -2.05 -15.12 -4.85
N ASP A 146 -2.60 -16.31 -5.11
CA ASP A 146 -2.33 -17.52 -4.34
C ASP A 146 -0.85 -17.93 -4.44
N GLU A 147 -0.25 -17.89 -5.64
CA GLU A 147 1.17 -18.17 -5.84
C GLU A 147 2.07 -17.15 -5.12
N VAL A 148 1.70 -15.86 -5.12
CA VAL A 148 2.44 -14.82 -4.40
C VAL A 148 2.35 -15.04 -2.89
N TYR A 149 1.18 -15.36 -2.34
CA TYR A 149 1.04 -15.72 -0.92
C TYR A 149 1.88 -16.94 -0.57
N ALA A 150 1.83 -17.98 -1.41
CA ALA A 150 2.54 -19.23 -1.21
C ALA A 150 4.06 -18.99 -1.19
N VAL A 151 4.62 -18.35 -2.22
CA VAL A 151 6.08 -18.13 -2.29
C VAL A 151 6.57 -17.17 -1.20
N SER A 152 5.74 -16.19 -0.81
CA SER A 152 6.02 -15.34 0.35
C SER A 152 6.09 -16.16 1.65
N ALA A 153 5.16 -17.10 1.86
CA ALA A 153 5.18 -18.02 3.00
C ALA A 153 6.46 -18.86 3.02
N TYR A 154 6.87 -19.40 1.87
CA TYR A 154 8.11 -20.17 1.76
C TYR A 154 9.37 -19.37 2.11
N ILE A 155 9.49 -18.13 1.60
CA ILE A 155 10.62 -17.25 1.92
C ILE A 155 10.66 -16.92 3.41
N LEU A 156 9.52 -16.60 4.01
CA LEU A 156 9.42 -16.30 5.45
C LEU A 156 9.73 -17.52 6.32
N TRP A 157 9.30 -18.71 5.92
CA TRP A 157 9.64 -19.97 6.60
C TRP A 157 11.14 -20.26 6.50
N LYS A 158 11.76 -20.12 5.32
CA LYS A 158 13.22 -20.28 5.14
C LYS A 158 14.02 -19.29 5.98
N GLY A 159 13.46 -18.11 6.25
CA GLY A 159 14.01 -17.13 7.20
C GLY A 159 13.68 -17.40 8.66
N ASN A 160 13.06 -18.53 9.02
CA ASN A 160 12.62 -18.85 10.39
C ASN A 160 11.76 -17.73 11.03
N ILE A 161 10.79 -17.20 10.28
CA ILE A 161 9.84 -16.18 10.75
C ILE A 161 8.46 -16.79 11.02
N ILE A 162 8.08 -17.82 10.26
CA ILE A 162 6.82 -18.56 10.41
C ILE A 162 7.08 -20.06 10.42
N GLU A 163 6.11 -20.83 10.93
CA GLU A 163 6.16 -22.29 10.98
C GLU A 163 5.98 -22.94 9.61
N LYS A 164 6.43 -24.20 9.47
CA LYS A 164 6.41 -24.93 8.20
C LYS A 164 4.99 -25.23 7.69
N ASP A 165 4.01 -25.34 8.57
CA ASP A 165 2.61 -25.64 8.25
C ASP A 165 1.74 -24.37 8.12
N ALA A 166 2.35 -23.18 8.20
CA ALA A 166 1.64 -21.93 8.08
C ALA A 166 0.98 -21.76 6.70
N THR A 167 -0.21 -21.15 6.72
CA THR A 167 -0.92 -20.66 5.52
C THR A 167 -1.03 -19.15 5.60
N LEU A 168 -0.56 -18.43 4.58
CA LEU A 168 -0.71 -16.99 4.49
C LEU A 168 -1.89 -16.61 3.60
N ASN A 169 -2.57 -15.52 3.95
CA ASN A 169 -3.70 -14.95 3.22
C ASN A 169 -3.84 -13.45 3.51
N GLN A 170 -4.85 -12.81 2.94
CA GLN A 170 -5.12 -11.38 3.11
C GLN A 170 -5.36 -10.97 4.57
N ASP A 171 -5.83 -11.88 5.42
CA ASP A 171 -6.25 -11.58 6.79
C ASP A 171 -5.12 -11.73 7.81
N ASN A 172 -4.03 -12.42 7.45
CA ASN A 172 -2.95 -12.75 8.40
C ASN A 172 -1.54 -12.28 7.98
N LEU A 173 -1.29 -11.99 6.70
CA LEU A 173 0.04 -11.58 6.24
C LEU A 173 0.57 -10.34 6.98
N ALA A 174 -0.28 -9.32 7.17
CA ALA A 174 0.10 -8.08 7.85
C ALA A 174 0.30 -8.24 9.37
N LYS A 175 -0.15 -9.36 9.96
CA LYS A 175 0.02 -9.66 11.38
C LYS A 175 1.39 -10.26 11.70
N ILE A 176 2.17 -10.62 10.69
CA ILE A 176 3.53 -11.15 10.88
C ILE A 176 4.44 -10.04 11.41
N GLU A 177 5.07 -10.31 12.55
CA GLU A 177 6.09 -9.44 13.12
C GLU A 177 7.46 -9.80 12.54
N MET A 178 7.95 -8.98 11.61
CA MET A 178 9.29 -9.17 11.03
C MET A 178 10.38 -8.86 12.06
N PRO A 179 11.53 -9.55 12.05
CA PRO A 179 12.60 -9.35 13.04
C PRO A 179 13.11 -7.90 13.12
N ASN A 180 13.11 -7.17 12.00
CA ASN A 180 13.55 -5.77 11.94
C ASN A 180 12.39 -4.76 11.93
N ARG A 181 11.21 -5.12 12.47
CA ARG A 181 9.99 -4.28 12.50
C ARG A 181 10.24 -2.86 13.02
N ASN A 182 11.08 -2.74 14.04
CA ASN A 182 11.41 -1.47 14.71
C ASN A 182 12.80 -0.91 14.32
N GLY A 183 13.43 -1.46 13.28
CA GLY A 183 14.78 -1.08 12.86
C GLY A 183 14.88 0.22 12.05
N PHE A 184 13.75 0.88 11.79
CA PHE A 184 13.67 2.09 10.96
C PHE A 184 13.09 3.24 11.76
N LYS A 185 13.60 4.44 11.50
CA LYS A 185 13.08 5.69 12.04
C LYS A 185 12.98 6.74 10.92
N PRO A 186 12.04 7.69 11.00
CA PRO A 186 12.03 8.85 10.11
C PRO A 186 13.39 9.57 10.12
N ALA A 187 13.76 10.16 9.00
CA ALA A 187 14.98 10.94 8.89
C ALA A 187 14.96 12.08 9.91
N ASN A 188 16.04 12.21 10.68
CA ASN A 188 16.21 13.22 11.73
C ASN A 188 17.58 13.90 11.60
N ARG A 189 17.96 14.26 10.37
CA ARG A 189 19.28 14.82 10.02
C ARG A 189 19.62 16.07 10.83
#